data_AF-A0A8T2Y1L3-F1
#
_entry.id   AF-A0A8T2Y1L3-F1
#
_cell.length_a   1.000
_cell.length_b   1.000
_cell.length_c   1.000
_cell.angle_alpha   90.00
_cell.angle_beta   90.00
_cell.angle_gamma   90.00
#
_symmetry.space_group_name_H-M   'P 1'
#
loop_
_entity.id
_entity.type
_entity.pdbx_description
1 polymer ?
#
loop_
_entity_poly.entity_id
_entity_poly.type
_entity_poly.pdbx_seq_one_letter_code
_entity_poly.pdbx_strand_id
1 'polypeptide(L)'
;MKWTKGFAIEDMVGKEVVGLLEAALVRSGLDMPVAVLVNDTVGTLALGHYDDADTVAAVIIGTGTNACYLERADAIIKCQGLLTTSGCMVVNMEWGNFWSSHLPRTSYDIDLDLESPNPNDQGFEKMISGMYLGDIVRRVIIRMSQDSDIFGPVSSRLSIPFILQTPLLAAMHEDDSPELKEVDKILKEALEISEVSLKVRKLVVRVCDVVTRRAARLAAAGIVGILKKIGRDGSGGVTGGRSRSDVKMRRTVVAIEGGLYTSYTMFREYLHEALNEILGEDVAQHVILKVTEDGSGIGGALLAAAYSSGSVDNVQSL
;
A
#
# COMPACT_ATOMS: atom_id res chain seq x y z
N MET A 1 21.42 -2.02 -0.45
CA MET A 1 20.18 -2.30 -1.18
C MET A 1 20.15 -3.78 -1.55
N LYS A 2 19.00 -4.42 -1.44
CA LYS A 2 18.76 -5.81 -1.88
C LYS A 2 17.68 -5.77 -2.95
N TRP A 3 17.77 -6.63 -3.95
CA TRP A 3 16.69 -6.78 -4.93
C TRP A 3 15.42 -7.32 -4.25
N THR A 4 14.27 -6.81 -4.68
CA THR A 4 12.93 -7.24 -4.25
C THR A 4 12.08 -7.54 -5.49
N LYS A 5 10.81 -7.93 -5.30
CA LYS A 5 9.83 -8.17 -6.40
C LYS A 5 10.32 -9.17 -7.47
N GLY A 6 11.09 -10.19 -7.09
CA GLY A 6 11.54 -11.27 -7.98
C GLY A 6 12.77 -10.96 -8.83
N PHE A 7 13.39 -9.79 -8.69
CA PHE A 7 14.66 -9.49 -9.35
C PHE A 7 15.85 -10.14 -8.64
N ALA A 8 16.83 -10.61 -9.41
CA ALA A 8 18.08 -11.19 -8.91
C ALA A 8 19.22 -10.90 -9.90
N ILE A 9 19.69 -9.65 -9.94
CA ILE A 9 20.83 -9.25 -10.76
C ILE A 9 22.03 -9.08 -9.83
N GLU A 10 22.79 -10.15 -9.63
CA GLU A 10 23.89 -10.23 -8.66
C GLU A 10 24.91 -9.10 -8.86
N ASP A 11 25.30 -8.85 -10.11
CA ASP A 11 26.29 -7.82 -10.48
C ASP A 11 25.84 -6.38 -10.20
N MET A 12 24.57 -6.14 -9.87
CA MET A 12 24.05 -4.81 -9.57
C MET A 12 23.99 -4.51 -8.07
N VAL A 13 24.17 -5.51 -7.21
CA VAL A 13 24.08 -5.32 -5.76
C VAL A 13 25.24 -4.44 -5.29
N GLY A 14 24.91 -3.33 -4.61
CA GLY A 14 25.89 -2.39 -4.09
C GLY A 14 26.45 -1.39 -5.11
N LYS A 15 26.02 -1.46 -6.38
CA LYS A 15 26.37 -0.45 -7.38
C LYS A 15 25.46 0.77 -7.26
N GLU A 16 26.04 1.93 -7.57
CA GLU A 16 25.32 3.20 -7.65
C GLU A 16 24.56 3.22 -9.00
N VAL A 17 23.23 3.20 -8.92
CA VAL A 17 22.36 2.95 -10.08
C VAL A 17 22.23 4.16 -11.00
N VAL A 18 22.41 5.39 -10.48
CA VAL A 18 22.32 6.62 -11.26
C VAL A 18 23.47 6.69 -12.26
N GLY A 19 24.71 6.51 -11.81
CA GLY A 19 25.89 6.53 -12.67
C GLY A 19 25.91 5.42 -13.71
N LEU A 20 25.32 4.26 -13.40
CA LEU A 20 25.14 3.18 -14.39
C LEU A 20 24.14 3.57 -15.49
N LEU A 21 23.03 4.22 -15.12
CA LEU A 21 22.05 4.73 -16.07
C LEU A 21 22.64 5.87 -16.91
N GLU A 22 23.32 6.83 -16.30
CA GLU A 22 23.99 7.93 -17.01
C GLU A 22 25.03 7.42 -18.00
N ALA A 23 25.87 6.45 -17.59
CA ALA A 23 26.82 5.82 -18.50
C ALA A 23 26.11 5.13 -19.67
N ALA A 24 24.93 4.55 -19.47
CA ALA A 24 24.14 3.97 -20.55
C ALA A 24 23.57 5.04 -21.49
N LEU A 25 23.04 6.13 -20.96
CA LEU A 25 22.53 7.27 -21.73
C LEU A 25 23.61 7.90 -22.61
N VAL A 26 24.82 8.10 -22.06
CA VAL A 26 25.98 8.60 -22.80
C VAL A 26 26.37 7.65 -23.93
N ARG A 27 26.42 6.33 -23.69
CA ARG A 27 26.69 5.34 -24.75
C ARG A 27 25.65 5.35 -25.85
N SER A 28 24.41 5.74 -25.53
CA SER A 28 23.31 5.91 -26.48
C SER A 28 23.28 7.28 -27.16
N GLY A 29 24.21 8.19 -26.86
CA GLY A 29 24.26 9.53 -27.42
C GLY A 29 23.17 10.47 -26.90
N LEU A 30 22.59 10.18 -25.73
CA LEU A 30 21.55 10.99 -25.10
C LEU A 30 22.17 11.91 -24.04
N ASP A 31 22.06 13.22 -24.27
CA ASP A 31 22.46 14.26 -23.30
C ASP A 31 21.30 14.51 -22.31
N MET A 32 21.16 13.60 -21.34
CA MET A 32 20.07 13.62 -20.37
C MET A 32 20.62 13.28 -18.97
N PRO A 33 21.03 14.28 -18.16
CA PRO A 33 21.51 14.05 -16.81
C PRO A 33 20.38 13.57 -15.90
N VAL A 34 20.70 12.70 -14.95
CA VAL A 34 19.71 12.19 -14.00
C VAL A 34 19.65 13.12 -12.79
N ALA A 35 18.65 14.01 -12.77
CA ALA A 35 18.53 15.01 -11.71
C ALA A 35 18.20 14.42 -10.34
N VAL A 36 17.35 13.40 -10.29
CA VAL A 36 16.85 12.80 -9.04
C VAL A 36 16.64 11.29 -9.20
N LEU A 37 16.90 10.55 -8.12
CA LEU A 37 16.45 9.17 -7.93
C LEU A 37 15.33 9.16 -6.90
N VAL A 38 14.15 8.66 -7.29
CA VAL A 38 12.92 8.84 -6.50
C VAL A 38 12.24 7.49 -6.26
N ASN A 39 11.68 7.31 -5.06
CA ASN A 39 10.76 6.22 -4.77
C ASN A 39 9.35 6.56 -5.29
N ASP A 40 8.66 5.59 -5.90
CA ASP A 40 7.32 5.74 -6.45
C ASP A 40 6.33 6.44 -5.51
N THR A 41 6.30 6.05 -4.24
CA THR A 41 5.40 6.61 -3.21
C THR A 41 5.73 8.07 -2.90
N VAL A 42 7.01 8.44 -2.96
CA VAL A 42 7.46 9.84 -2.82
C VAL A 42 7.05 10.67 -4.04
N GLY A 43 7.09 10.09 -5.24
CA GLY A 43 6.54 10.70 -6.45
C GLY A 43 5.03 10.98 -6.31
N THR A 44 4.26 9.99 -5.83
CA THR A 44 2.83 10.16 -5.53
C THR A 44 2.57 11.30 -4.53
N LEU A 45 3.39 11.41 -3.47
CA LEU A 45 3.29 12.54 -2.53
C LEU A 45 3.63 13.88 -3.20
N ALA A 46 4.67 13.94 -4.02
CA ALA A 46 5.07 15.16 -4.70
C ALA A 46 3.97 15.67 -5.64
N LEU A 47 3.39 14.78 -6.45
CA LEU A 47 2.26 15.11 -7.31
C LEU A 47 1.03 15.54 -6.50
N GLY A 48 0.66 14.74 -5.48
CA GLY A 48 -0.47 15.07 -4.61
C GLY A 48 -0.31 16.41 -3.89
N HIS A 49 0.89 16.76 -3.45
CA HIS A 49 1.20 18.03 -2.81
C HIS A 49 1.22 19.21 -3.78
N TYR A 50 1.69 18.98 -5.01
CA TYR A 50 1.64 19.97 -6.08
C TYR A 50 0.18 20.36 -6.43
N ASP A 51 -0.70 19.37 -6.53
CA ASP A 51 -2.12 19.59 -6.82
C ASP A 51 -2.93 20.10 -5.62
N ASP A 52 -2.50 19.76 -4.40
CA ASP A 52 -3.20 20.08 -3.15
C ASP A 52 -2.20 20.22 -2.00
N ALA A 53 -1.94 21.47 -1.58
CA ALA A 53 -0.95 21.80 -0.55
C ALA A 53 -1.27 21.24 0.86
N ASP A 54 -2.48 20.71 1.08
CA ASP A 54 -2.82 19.98 2.31
C ASP A 54 -2.47 18.49 2.25
N THR A 55 -1.93 18.00 1.12
CA THR A 55 -1.40 16.63 1.01
C THR A 55 -0.12 16.49 1.80
N VAL A 56 -0.14 15.64 2.84
CA VAL A 56 0.97 15.45 3.79
C VAL A 56 1.45 14.00 3.88
N ALA A 57 0.72 13.08 3.26
CA ALA A 57 1.09 11.67 3.17
C ALA A 57 0.66 11.10 1.82
N ALA A 58 1.34 10.06 1.39
CA ALA A 58 0.95 9.25 0.25
C ALA A 58 1.03 7.77 0.59
N VAL A 59 0.12 6.98 0.03
CA VAL A 59 0.05 5.54 0.24
C VAL A 59 -0.17 4.83 -1.09
N ILE A 60 0.63 3.79 -1.33
CA ILE A 60 0.42 2.84 -2.40
C ILE A 60 -0.34 1.63 -1.85
N ILE A 61 -1.51 1.35 -2.43
CA ILE A 61 -2.37 0.20 -2.13
C ILE A 61 -2.66 -0.52 -3.45
N GLY A 62 -1.74 -1.41 -3.87
CA GLY A 62 -1.82 -2.15 -5.12
C GLY A 62 -1.35 -3.59 -4.94
N THR A 63 -0.57 -4.10 -5.92
CA THR A 63 0.08 -5.42 -5.79
C THR A 63 0.97 -5.47 -4.55
N GLY A 64 1.82 -4.45 -4.36
CA GLY A 64 2.53 -4.20 -3.11
C GLY A 64 1.88 -3.05 -2.32
N THR A 65 2.52 -2.67 -1.21
CA THR A 65 2.10 -1.50 -0.45
C THR A 65 3.27 -0.75 0.16
N ASN A 66 3.18 0.57 0.15
CA ASN A 66 4.12 1.45 0.82
C ASN A 66 3.44 2.76 1.25
N ALA A 67 4.08 3.51 2.15
CA ALA A 67 3.65 4.85 2.51
C ALA A 67 4.83 5.79 2.68
N CYS A 68 4.59 7.06 2.43
CA CYS A 68 5.49 8.12 2.80
C CYS A 68 4.71 9.31 3.37
N TYR A 69 5.39 10.17 4.11
CA TYR A 69 4.78 11.36 4.68
C TYR A 69 5.78 12.49 4.90
N LEU A 70 5.27 13.70 5.05
CA LEU A 70 6.04 14.88 5.38
C LEU A 70 6.22 14.99 6.89
N GLU A 71 7.46 14.82 7.36
CA GLU A 71 7.83 14.91 8.77
C GLU A 71 8.59 16.21 9.04
N ARG A 72 8.54 16.71 10.28
CA ARG A 72 9.41 17.81 10.69
C ARG A 72 10.85 17.30 10.78
N ALA A 73 11.78 18.03 10.16
CA ALA A 73 13.19 17.65 10.15
C ALA A 73 13.76 17.53 11.60
N ASP A 74 13.30 18.40 12.51
CA ASP A 74 13.69 18.39 13.92
C ASP A 74 13.22 17.14 14.71
N ALA A 75 12.19 16.45 14.22
CA ALA A 75 11.66 15.23 14.81
C ALA A 75 12.41 13.96 14.36
N ILE A 76 13.32 14.06 13.38
CA ILE A 76 14.09 12.93 12.85
C ILE A 76 15.47 12.89 13.52
N ILE A 77 15.55 12.17 14.65
CA ILE A 77 16.78 12.10 15.47
C ILE A 77 18.01 11.62 14.66
N LYS A 78 17.84 10.66 13.75
CA LYS A 78 18.92 10.13 12.90
C LYS A 78 19.47 11.12 11.85
N CYS A 79 18.78 12.24 11.63
CA CYS A 79 19.12 13.26 10.64
C CYS A 79 19.51 14.60 11.29
N GLN A 80 19.71 14.63 12.61
CA GLN A 80 20.16 15.84 13.31
C GLN A 80 21.47 16.36 12.69
N GLY A 81 21.50 17.64 12.34
CA GLY A 81 22.63 18.30 11.68
C GLY A 81 22.53 18.39 10.15
N LEU A 82 21.56 17.73 9.52
CA LEU A 82 21.25 17.96 8.10
C LEU A 82 20.45 19.25 7.96
N LEU A 83 20.94 20.18 7.14
CA LEU A 83 20.23 21.41 6.81
C LEU A 83 19.09 21.09 5.85
N THR A 84 17.86 21.41 6.24
CA THR A 84 16.69 21.39 5.36
C THR A 84 16.21 22.82 5.15
N THR A 85 15.96 23.21 3.89
CA THR A 85 15.52 24.57 3.54
C THR A 85 14.12 24.90 4.07
N SER A 86 13.25 23.90 4.21
CA SER A 86 11.83 24.06 4.60
C SER A 86 11.52 23.67 6.05
N GLY A 87 12.48 23.12 6.79
CA GLY A 87 12.25 22.52 8.11
C GLY A 87 11.47 21.19 8.08
N CYS A 88 11.18 20.66 6.89
CA CYS A 88 10.47 19.41 6.70
C CYS A 88 11.28 18.43 5.83
N MET A 89 11.02 17.13 5.99
CA MET A 89 11.66 16.04 5.26
C MET A 89 10.62 15.00 4.90
N VAL A 90 10.63 14.54 3.63
CA VAL A 90 9.80 13.41 3.23
C VAL A 90 10.44 12.12 3.75
N VAL A 91 9.65 11.31 4.45
CA VAL A 91 10.07 10.00 4.96
C VAL A 91 9.36 8.92 4.16
N ASN A 92 10.12 8.23 3.30
CA ASN A 92 9.69 6.93 2.77
C ASN A 92 9.76 5.90 3.90
N MET A 93 8.61 5.30 4.26
CA MET A 93 8.51 4.44 5.43
C MET A 93 8.91 2.99 5.14
N GLU A 94 8.79 2.54 3.88
CA GLU A 94 8.87 1.11 3.53
C GLU A 94 8.00 0.27 4.49
N TRP A 95 6.75 0.71 4.68
CA TRP A 95 5.90 0.24 5.78
C TRP A 95 5.46 -1.22 5.65
N GLY A 96 5.73 -1.86 4.52
CA GLY A 96 5.36 -3.24 4.25
C GLY A 96 6.02 -4.19 5.24
N ASN A 97 7.18 -3.79 5.79
CA ASN A 97 7.91 -4.53 6.81
C ASN A 97 7.48 -4.20 8.25
N PHE A 98 6.40 -3.43 8.45
CA PHE A 98 5.87 -3.16 9.78
C PHE A 98 5.50 -4.46 10.50
N TRP A 99 5.81 -4.52 11.79
CA TRP A 99 5.47 -5.65 12.65
C TRP A 99 4.93 -5.16 14.00
N SER A 100 3.93 -5.86 14.50
CA SER A 100 3.38 -5.67 15.84
C SER A 100 2.71 -6.95 16.32
N SER A 101 2.75 -7.21 17.63
CA SER A 101 1.97 -8.28 18.27
C SER A 101 0.46 -8.06 18.15
N HIS A 102 0.04 -6.83 17.85
CA HIS A 102 -1.36 -6.47 17.61
C HIS A 102 -1.85 -6.82 16.19
N LEU A 103 -0.96 -7.25 15.28
CA LEU A 103 -1.39 -7.73 13.96
C LEU A 103 -2.11 -9.06 14.12
N PRO A 104 -3.38 -9.19 13.66
CA PRO A 104 -4.20 -10.38 13.85
C PRO A 104 -3.81 -11.48 12.83
N ARG A 105 -2.57 -11.98 12.92
CA ARG A 105 -2.07 -13.04 12.04
C ARG A 105 -2.75 -14.36 12.37
N THR A 106 -3.30 -14.99 11.35
CA THR A 106 -3.88 -16.34 11.39
C THR A 106 -2.83 -17.38 11.00
N SER A 107 -3.15 -18.67 11.14
CA SER A 107 -2.33 -19.74 10.59
C SER A 107 -2.13 -19.59 9.07
N TYR A 108 -3.13 -19.10 8.35
CA TYR A 108 -3.04 -18.88 6.90
C TYR A 108 -2.00 -17.80 6.54
N ASP A 109 -1.89 -16.75 7.35
CA ASP A 109 -0.89 -15.70 7.17
C ASP A 109 0.52 -16.22 7.47
N ILE A 110 0.64 -17.07 8.50
CA ILE A 110 1.91 -17.69 8.90
C ILE A 110 2.40 -18.65 7.81
N ASP A 111 1.53 -19.54 7.32
CA ASP A 111 1.88 -20.49 6.26
C ASP A 111 2.27 -19.76 4.96
N LEU A 112 1.51 -18.72 4.60
CA LEU A 112 1.84 -17.86 3.46
C LEU A 112 3.22 -17.20 3.61
N ASP A 113 3.53 -16.68 4.80
CA ASP A 113 4.82 -16.06 5.08
C ASP A 113 5.97 -17.07 4.95
N LEU A 114 5.83 -18.26 5.55
CA LEU A 114 6.82 -19.32 5.52
C LEU A 114 7.12 -19.83 4.11
N GLU A 115 6.10 -19.90 3.25
CA GLU A 115 6.23 -20.35 1.86
C GLU A 115 6.66 -19.24 0.89
N SER A 116 6.73 -17.98 1.36
CA SER A 116 7.12 -16.85 0.53
C SER A 116 8.63 -16.83 0.22
N PRO A 117 9.08 -16.13 -0.84
CA PRO A 117 10.51 -15.96 -1.12
C PRO A 117 11.31 -15.22 -0.03
N ASN A 118 10.60 -14.56 0.90
CA ASN A 118 11.18 -13.73 1.95
C ASN A 118 10.45 -13.97 3.29
N PRO A 119 10.60 -15.16 3.91
CA PRO A 119 9.94 -15.47 5.18
C PRO A 119 10.34 -14.50 6.30
N ASN A 120 9.38 -14.13 7.14
CA ASN A 120 9.51 -13.14 8.22
C ASN A 120 9.76 -11.68 7.79
N ASP A 121 9.90 -11.42 6.49
CA ASP A 121 9.95 -10.06 5.94
C ASP A 121 8.58 -9.67 5.36
N GLN A 122 8.32 -8.37 5.22
CA GLN A 122 7.12 -7.83 4.56
C GLN A 122 5.80 -8.29 5.21
N GLY A 123 5.80 -8.53 6.52
CA GLY A 123 4.65 -9.09 7.23
C GLY A 123 3.37 -8.24 7.10
N PHE A 124 3.47 -6.92 7.14
CA PHE A 124 2.31 -6.04 6.95
C PHE A 124 1.80 -6.06 5.51
N GLU A 125 2.71 -5.99 4.53
CA GLU A 125 2.38 -6.07 3.11
C GLU A 125 1.65 -7.39 2.79
N LYS A 126 2.14 -8.52 3.31
CA LYS A 126 1.51 -9.84 3.16
C LYS A 126 0.08 -9.91 3.68
N MET A 127 -0.29 -9.07 4.63
CA MET A 127 -1.63 -9.04 5.19
C MET A 127 -2.60 -8.11 4.43
N ILE A 128 -2.10 -7.09 3.71
CA ILE A 128 -2.95 -6.02 3.18
C ILE A 128 -2.87 -5.81 1.66
N SER A 129 -1.82 -6.28 0.99
CA SER A 129 -1.60 -5.96 -0.42
C SER A 129 -2.26 -6.96 -1.37
N GLY A 130 -2.55 -6.49 -2.58
CA GLY A 130 -3.28 -7.24 -3.60
C GLY A 130 -2.53 -8.47 -4.13
N MET A 131 -1.22 -8.59 -3.88
CA MET A 131 -0.48 -9.82 -4.19
C MET A 131 -0.99 -11.01 -3.36
N TYR A 132 -1.40 -10.77 -2.11
CA TYR A 132 -1.57 -11.84 -1.12
C TYR A 132 -3.02 -12.13 -0.73
N LEU A 133 -3.95 -11.16 -0.86
CA LEU A 133 -5.35 -11.34 -0.42
C LEU A 133 -6.01 -12.58 -1.02
N GLY A 134 -5.84 -12.80 -2.33
CA GLY A 134 -6.39 -13.96 -3.00
C GLY A 134 -5.71 -15.28 -2.60
N ASP A 135 -4.40 -15.28 -2.29
CA ASP A 135 -3.72 -16.50 -1.81
C ASP A 135 -4.17 -16.88 -0.40
N ILE A 136 -4.49 -15.90 0.45
CA ILE A 136 -5.09 -16.15 1.76
C ILE A 136 -6.47 -16.80 1.61
N VAL A 137 -7.32 -16.28 0.71
CA VAL A 137 -8.63 -16.90 0.43
C VAL A 137 -8.46 -18.32 -0.12
N ARG A 138 -7.51 -18.54 -1.04
CA ARG A 138 -7.19 -19.87 -1.55
C ARG A 138 -6.81 -20.85 -0.43
N ARG A 139 -5.97 -20.43 0.52
CA ARG A 139 -5.56 -21.25 1.69
C ARG A 139 -6.74 -21.61 2.58
N VAL A 140 -7.66 -20.67 2.79
CA VAL A 140 -8.91 -20.94 3.53
C VAL A 140 -9.76 -21.98 2.79
N ILE A 141 -9.91 -21.86 1.46
CA ILE A 141 -10.66 -22.82 0.63
C ILE A 141 -10.02 -24.22 0.70
N ILE A 142 -8.68 -24.33 0.61
CA ILE A 142 -7.96 -25.60 0.79
C ILE A 142 -8.30 -26.22 2.14
N ARG A 143 -8.23 -25.42 3.21
CA ARG A 143 -8.48 -25.94 4.55
C ARG A 143 -9.92 -26.43 4.67
N MET A 144 -10.87 -25.69 4.13
CA MET A 144 -12.28 -26.07 4.11
C MET A 144 -12.54 -27.36 3.33
N SER A 145 -11.83 -27.60 2.22
CA SER A 145 -11.94 -28.84 1.45
C SER A 145 -11.28 -30.04 2.13
N GLN A 146 -10.28 -29.81 2.99
CA GLN A 146 -9.66 -30.87 3.79
C GLN A 146 -10.52 -31.26 4.99
N ASP A 147 -11.19 -30.28 5.61
CA ASP A 147 -12.00 -30.50 6.81
C ASP A 147 -13.43 -30.97 6.48
N SER A 148 -13.89 -30.80 5.23
CA SER A 148 -15.24 -31.19 4.81
C SER A 148 -15.36 -31.36 3.30
N ASP A 149 -16.29 -32.21 2.86
CA ASP A 149 -16.56 -32.48 1.43
C ASP A 149 -17.48 -31.42 0.77
N ILE A 150 -17.49 -30.19 1.30
CA ILE A 150 -18.43 -29.14 0.85
C ILE A 150 -18.18 -28.67 -0.60
N PHE A 151 -16.97 -28.90 -1.10
CA PHE A 151 -16.58 -28.58 -2.48
C PHE A 151 -16.57 -29.82 -3.38
N GLY A 152 -16.88 -31.00 -2.85
CA GLY A 152 -16.69 -32.26 -3.56
C GLY A 152 -15.22 -32.52 -3.91
N PRO A 153 -14.96 -33.30 -4.97
CA PRO A 153 -13.60 -33.53 -5.47
C PRO A 153 -12.93 -32.21 -5.90
N VAL A 154 -11.81 -31.88 -5.24
CA VAL A 154 -11.03 -30.67 -5.55
C VAL A 154 -9.82 -31.02 -6.42
N SER A 155 -9.60 -30.23 -7.48
CA SER A 155 -8.45 -30.37 -8.38
C SER A 155 -7.14 -29.93 -7.71
N SER A 156 -6.02 -30.44 -8.23
CA SER A 156 -4.68 -29.98 -7.85
C SER A 156 -4.45 -28.50 -8.19
N ARG A 157 -5.26 -27.89 -9.07
CA ARG A 157 -5.19 -26.45 -9.36
C ARG A 157 -5.33 -25.57 -8.12
N LEU A 158 -6.14 -25.98 -7.14
CA LEU A 158 -6.28 -25.23 -5.89
C LEU A 158 -4.95 -25.13 -5.12
N SER A 159 -4.04 -26.08 -5.32
CA SER A 159 -2.72 -26.10 -4.67
C SER A 159 -1.71 -25.14 -5.30
N ILE A 160 -2.00 -24.56 -6.47
CA ILE A 160 -1.10 -23.63 -7.16
C ILE A 160 -1.10 -22.29 -6.40
N PRO A 161 0.05 -21.85 -5.83
CA PRO A 161 0.13 -20.56 -5.14
C PRO A 161 -0.25 -19.41 -6.06
N PHE A 162 -0.94 -18.40 -5.52
CA PHE A 162 -1.34 -17.18 -6.24
C PHE A 162 -2.25 -17.39 -7.47
N ILE A 163 -2.85 -18.57 -7.64
CA ILE A 163 -3.83 -18.82 -8.73
C ILE A 163 -5.06 -17.92 -8.61
N LEU A 164 -5.48 -17.62 -7.38
CA LEU A 164 -6.55 -16.68 -7.11
C LEU A 164 -5.95 -15.29 -6.90
N GLN A 165 -5.98 -14.47 -7.94
CA GLN A 165 -5.49 -13.09 -7.90
C GLN A 165 -6.58 -12.11 -7.43
N THR A 166 -6.19 -10.92 -7.00
CA THR A 166 -7.11 -9.89 -6.50
C THR A 166 -8.28 -9.56 -7.45
N PRO A 167 -8.13 -9.48 -8.79
CA PRO A 167 -9.27 -9.25 -9.67
C PRO A 167 -10.34 -10.35 -9.59
N LEU A 168 -9.92 -11.62 -9.44
CA LEU A 168 -10.84 -12.75 -9.26
C LEU A 168 -11.51 -12.71 -7.87
N LEU A 169 -10.74 -12.39 -6.83
CA LEU A 169 -11.27 -12.16 -5.49
C LEU A 169 -12.34 -11.06 -5.49
N ALA A 170 -12.05 -9.92 -6.10
CA ALA A 170 -12.98 -8.79 -6.20
C ALA A 170 -14.25 -9.17 -6.95
N ALA A 171 -14.13 -9.84 -8.10
CA ALA A 171 -15.27 -10.32 -8.88
C ALA A 171 -16.15 -11.31 -8.09
N MET A 172 -15.57 -12.21 -7.28
CA MET A 172 -16.34 -13.09 -6.41
C MET A 172 -17.02 -12.33 -5.26
N HIS A 173 -16.35 -11.34 -4.67
CA HIS A 173 -16.86 -10.62 -3.52
C HIS A 173 -17.98 -9.64 -3.89
N GLU A 174 -17.87 -9.00 -5.06
CA GLU A 174 -18.82 -8.01 -5.58
C GLU A 174 -19.97 -8.64 -6.39
N ASP A 175 -20.04 -9.97 -6.47
CA ASP A 175 -21.14 -10.69 -7.12
C ASP A 175 -22.43 -10.59 -6.29
N ASP A 176 -23.32 -9.71 -6.73
CA ASP A 176 -24.63 -9.47 -6.13
C ASP A 176 -25.75 -10.30 -6.78
N SER A 177 -25.41 -11.16 -7.75
CA SER A 177 -26.41 -11.95 -8.45
C SER A 177 -27.08 -12.97 -7.50
N PRO A 178 -28.40 -13.25 -7.65
CA PRO A 178 -29.10 -14.17 -6.74
C PRO A 178 -28.48 -15.56 -6.65
N GLU A 179 -27.84 -15.98 -7.73
CA GLU A 179 -27.18 -17.27 -7.87
C GLU A 179 -25.67 -17.21 -7.68
N LEU A 180 -25.04 -16.06 -7.45
CA LEU A 180 -23.59 -15.92 -7.37
C LEU A 180 -22.87 -16.54 -8.59
N LYS A 181 -23.23 -16.06 -9.79
CA LYS A 181 -22.78 -16.61 -11.08
C LYS A 181 -21.29 -16.39 -11.33
N GLU A 182 -20.74 -15.25 -10.95
CA GLU A 182 -19.29 -15.00 -11.07
C GLU A 182 -18.52 -15.86 -10.08
N VAL A 183 -19.05 -16.07 -8.86
CA VAL A 183 -18.46 -17.03 -7.92
C VAL A 183 -18.41 -18.43 -8.52
N ASP A 184 -19.53 -18.91 -9.07
CA ASP A 184 -19.60 -20.23 -9.71
C ASP A 184 -18.61 -20.36 -10.87
N LYS A 185 -18.58 -19.35 -11.74
CA LYS A 185 -17.68 -19.28 -12.89
C LYS A 185 -16.22 -19.32 -12.46
N ILE A 186 -15.81 -18.52 -11.47
CA ILE A 186 -14.42 -18.46 -11.01
C ILE A 186 -14.01 -19.76 -10.32
N LEU A 187 -14.88 -20.34 -9.48
CA LEU A 187 -14.62 -21.65 -8.86
C LEU A 187 -14.41 -22.72 -9.94
N LYS A 188 -15.24 -22.72 -10.99
CA LYS A 188 -15.18 -23.69 -12.08
C LYS A 188 -13.97 -23.48 -13.00
N GLU A 189 -13.73 -22.26 -13.47
CA GLU A 189 -12.73 -21.96 -14.50
C GLU A 189 -11.32 -21.80 -13.92
N ALA A 190 -11.19 -21.14 -12.76
CA ALA A 190 -9.88 -20.89 -12.17
C ALA A 190 -9.42 -22.05 -11.26
N LEU A 191 -10.35 -22.63 -10.49
CA LEU A 191 -10.02 -23.63 -9.45
C LEU A 191 -10.46 -25.05 -9.81
N GLU A 192 -11.18 -25.25 -10.93
CA GLU A 192 -11.74 -26.53 -11.36
C GLU A 192 -12.65 -27.19 -10.30
N ILE A 193 -13.34 -26.37 -9.51
CA ILE A 193 -14.34 -26.80 -8.53
C ILE A 193 -15.72 -26.61 -9.16
N SER A 194 -16.41 -27.71 -9.44
CA SER A 194 -17.71 -27.71 -10.12
C SER A 194 -18.86 -28.13 -9.20
N GLU A 195 -20.09 -27.87 -9.64
CA GLU A 195 -21.33 -28.33 -8.97
C GLU A 195 -21.49 -27.80 -7.53
N VAL A 196 -20.98 -26.60 -7.27
CA VAL A 196 -20.97 -25.99 -5.94
C VAL A 196 -22.35 -25.42 -5.59
N SER A 197 -22.93 -25.88 -4.49
CA SER A 197 -24.24 -25.37 -4.04
C SER A 197 -24.21 -23.86 -3.75
N LEU A 198 -25.34 -23.17 -3.89
CA LEU A 198 -25.47 -21.74 -3.54
C LEU A 198 -25.04 -21.45 -2.09
N LYS A 199 -25.25 -22.38 -1.15
CA LYS A 199 -24.80 -22.22 0.25
C LYS A 199 -23.28 -22.14 0.36
N VAL A 200 -22.56 -22.92 -0.43
CA VAL A 200 -21.09 -22.95 -0.43
C VAL A 200 -20.54 -21.73 -1.18
N ARG A 201 -21.16 -21.31 -2.28
CA ARG A 201 -20.83 -20.03 -2.95
C ARG A 201 -20.96 -18.84 -1.99
N LYS A 202 -22.04 -18.77 -1.20
CA LYS A 202 -22.21 -17.75 -0.13
C LYS A 202 -21.12 -17.84 0.95
N LEU A 203 -20.61 -19.03 1.25
CA LEU A 203 -19.51 -19.17 2.20
C LEU A 203 -18.19 -18.64 1.62
N VAL A 204 -17.91 -18.88 0.34
CA VAL A 204 -16.75 -18.30 -0.36
C VAL A 204 -16.80 -16.77 -0.35
N VAL A 205 -17.97 -16.17 -0.63
CA VAL A 205 -18.15 -14.71 -0.53
C VAL A 205 -17.83 -14.20 0.89
N ARG A 206 -18.31 -14.88 1.94
CA ARG A 206 -17.96 -14.51 3.33
C ARG A 206 -16.47 -14.60 3.64
N VAL A 207 -15.76 -15.57 3.06
CA VAL A 207 -14.30 -15.66 3.21
C VAL A 207 -13.63 -14.46 2.53
N CYS A 208 -14.07 -14.11 1.31
CA CYS A 208 -13.57 -12.92 0.61
C CYS A 208 -13.81 -11.64 1.43
N ASP A 209 -15.01 -11.51 2.01
CA ASP A 209 -15.39 -10.39 2.89
C ASP A 209 -14.45 -10.26 4.09
N VAL A 210 -14.27 -11.34 4.85
CA VAL A 210 -13.42 -11.32 6.06
C VAL A 210 -11.98 -10.94 5.74
N VAL A 211 -11.39 -11.51 4.69
CA VAL A 211 -10.01 -11.22 4.29
C VAL A 211 -9.88 -9.77 3.81
N THR A 212 -10.81 -9.31 2.98
CA THR A 212 -10.80 -7.95 2.41
C THR A 212 -11.02 -6.91 3.50
N ARG A 213 -12.00 -7.12 4.39
CA ARG A 213 -12.29 -6.24 5.52
C ARG A 213 -11.08 -6.14 6.46
N ARG A 214 -10.46 -7.26 6.83
CA ARG A 214 -9.23 -7.24 7.64
C ARG A 214 -8.15 -6.38 6.98
N ALA A 215 -7.88 -6.61 5.70
CA ALA A 215 -6.84 -5.89 4.96
C ALA A 215 -7.10 -4.37 4.90
N ALA A 216 -8.33 -3.98 4.54
CA ALA A 216 -8.72 -2.57 4.46
C ALA A 216 -8.65 -1.86 5.81
N ARG A 217 -9.11 -2.52 6.89
CA ARG A 217 -9.06 -1.96 8.25
C ARG A 217 -7.62 -1.82 8.77
N LEU A 218 -6.73 -2.76 8.44
CA LEU A 218 -5.31 -2.65 8.77
C LEU A 218 -4.63 -1.51 7.99
N ALA A 219 -4.95 -1.34 6.70
CA ALA A 219 -4.47 -0.21 5.90
C ALA A 219 -4.93 1.13 6.48
N ALA A 220 -6.22 1.24 6.89
CA ALA A 220 -6.75 2.42 7.57
C ALA A 220 -6.00 2.70 8.89
N ALA A 221 -5.72 1.67 9.69
CA ALA A 221 -4.92 1.83 10.91
C ALA A 221 -3.49 2.33 10.64
N GLY A 222 -2.86 1.88 9.54
CA GLY A 222 -1.57 2.38 9.08
C GLY A 222 -1.61 3.87 8.72
N ILE A 223 -2.61 4.28 7.93
CA ILE A 223 -2.86 5.69 7.59
C ILE A 223 -3.04 6.53 8.85
N VAL A 224 -3.94 6.10 9.74
CA VAL A 224 -4.19 6.81 11.00
C VAL A 224 -2.91 6.86 11.83
N GLY A 225 -2.10 5.80 11.90
CA GLY A 225 -0.80 5.80 12.56
C GLY A 225 0.11 6.94 12.10
N ILE A 226 0.16 7.22 10.79
CA ILE A 226 0.86 8.37 10.22
C ILE A 226 0.22 9.67 10.73
N LEU A 227 -1.11 9.82 10.63
CA LEU A 227 -1.82 11.02 11.10
C LEU A 227 -1.58 11.30 12.59
N LYS A 228 -1.57 10.27 13.44
CA LYS A 228 -1.22 10.39 14.87
C LYS A 228 0.21 10.90 15.04
N LYS A 229 1.15 10.38 14.24
CA LYS A 229 2.57 10.75 14.30
C LYS A 229 2.80 12.23 13.97
N ILE A 230 2.07 12.77 13.00
CA ILE A 230 2.16 14.18 12.59
C ILE A 230 1.13 15.10 13.28
N GLY A 231 0.35 14.59 14.24
CA GLY A 231 -0.63 15.37 15.01
C GLY A 231 -1.86 15.83 14.23
N ARG A 232 -2.29 15.03 13.24
CA ARG A 232 -3.48 15.25 12.41
C ARG A 232 -4.65 14.30 12.77
N ASP A 233 -4.57 13.61 13.90
CA ASP A 233 -5.63 12.70 14.40
C ASP A 233 -6.57 13.35 15.43
N GLY A 234 -6.50 14.67 15.62
CA GLY A 234 -7.28 15.39 16.64
C GLY A 234 -6.77 15.23 18.08
N SER A 235 -5.72 14.43 18.32
CA SER A 235 -5.15 14.24 19.67
C SER A 235 -4.09 15.27 20.07
N GLY A 236 -3.73 16.21 19.18
CA GLY A 236 -2.60 17.14 19.37
C GLY A 236 -1.22 16.52 19.07
N GLY A 237 -1.19 15.25 18.62
CA GLY A 237 0.02 14.50 18.32
C GLY A 237 0.80 14.04 19.56
N VAL A 238 1.68 13.06 19.40
CA VAL A 238 2.54 12.53 20.49
C VAL A 238 3.51 13.58 21.06
N THR A 239 3.67 14.72 20.37
CA THR A 239 4.58 15.82 20.76
C THR A 239 3.86 17.06 21.32
N GLY A 240 2.53 17.06 21.44
CA GLY A 240 1.74 18.24 21.81
C GLY A 240 1.16 18.16 23.23
N GLY A 241 1.85 18.70 24.22
CA GLY A 241 1.35 18.84 25.60
C GLY A 241 0.34 19.99 25.82
N ARG A 242 -0.58 20.26 24.88
CA ARG A 242 -1.53 21.39 25.01
C ARG A 242 -2.99 20.96 24.90
N SER A 243 -3.80 21.59 25.75
CA SER A 243 -5.24 21.38 25.99
C SER A 243 -6.08 21.27 24.71
N ARG A 244 -7.09 20.38 24.76
CA ARG A 244 -8.04 20.00 23.71
C ARG A 244 -8.92 21.14 23.14
N SER A 245 -8.84 22.36 23.67
CA SER A 245 -9.94 23.33 23.53
C SER A 245 -9.86 24.33 22.37
N ASP A 246 -8.76 24.45 21.61
CA ASP A 246 -8.65 25.49 20.55
C ASP A 246 -7.90 25.09 19.27
N VAL A 247 -7.59 23.80 19.06
CA VAL A 247 -6.90 23.38 17.82
C VAL A 247 -7.94 23.22 16.70
N LYS A 248 -8.13 24.26 15.90
CA LYS A 248 -8.87 24.16 14.63
C LYS A 248 -8.24 23.07 13.78
N MET A 249 -8.98 21.98 13.53
CA MET A 249 -8.50 20.90 12.68
C MET A 249 -8.19 21.43 11.29
N ARG A 250 -6.99 21.11 10.80
CA ARG A 250 -6.59 21.44 9.44
C ARG A 250 -7.03 20.31 8.52
N ARG A 251 -7.59 20.69 7.37
CA ARG A 251 -7.79 19.77 6.26
C ARG A 251 -6.46 19.06 5.95
N THR A 252 -6.54 17.74 5.86
CA THR A 252 -5.40 16.85 5.70
C THR A 252 -5.71 15.92 4.55
N VAL A 253 -4.87 15.92 3.53
CA VAL A 253 -5.03 15.05 2.37
C VAL A 253 -3.99 13.95 2.41
N VAL A 254 -4.43 12.74 2.10
CA VAL A 254 -3.58 11.58 1.87
C VAL A 254 -3.76 11.17 0.41
N ALA A 255 -2.70 11.29 -0.37
CA ALA A 255 -2.70 10.81 -1.76
C ALA A 255 -2.70 9.27 -1.75
N ILE A 256 -3.59 8.65 -2.50
CA ILE A 256 -3.69 7.20 -2.62
C ILE A 256 -3.48 6.82 -4.09
N GLU A 257 -2.62 5.84 -4.32
CA GLU A 257 -2.41 5.24 -5.64
C GLU A 257 -2.41 3.72 -5.52
N GLY A 258 -2.78 3.03 -6.60
CA GLY A 258 -2.73 1.56 -6.70
C GLY A 258 -4.08 0.89 -6.96
N GLY A 259 -4.02 -0.18 -7.75
CA GLY A 259 -5.19 -0.87 -8.29
C GLY A 259 -6.10 -1.53 -7.25
N LEU A 260 -5.57 -1.90 -6.08
CA LEU A 260 -6.39 -2.51 -5.04
C LEU A 260 -7.37 -1.47 -4.46
N TYR A 261 -6.94 -0.22 -4.25
CA TYR A 261 -7.84 0.82 -3.77
C TYR A 261 -8.77 1.38 -4.86
N THR A 262 -8.27 1.52 -6.10
CA THR A 262 -9.05 2.14 -7.18
C THR A 262 -10.08 1.18 -7.79
N SER A 263 -9.71 -0.08 -7.99
CA SER A 263 -10.56 -1.05 -8.71
C SER A 263 -11.43 -1.92 -7.80
N TYR A 264 -11.12 -2.06 -6.51
CA TYR A 264 -11.90 -2.91 -5.59
C TYR A 264 -12.76 -2.06 -4.66
N THR A 265 -14.06 -1.97 -4.97
CA THR A 265 -14.99 -1.04 -4.29
C THR A 265 -15.17 -1.42 -2.82
N MET A 266 -15.38 -2.71 -2.53
CA MET A 266 -15.55 -3.17 -1.14
C MET A 266 -14.33 -2.89 -0.26
N PHE A 267 -13.11 -3.03 -0.81
CA PHE A 267 -11.88 -2.69 -0.08
C PHE A 267 -11.85 -1.20 0.29
N ARG A 268 -12.15 -0.33 -0.69
CA ARG A 268 -12.19 1.11 -0.48
C ARG A 268 -13.23 1.49 0.57
N GLU A 269 -14.43 0.93 0.52
CA GLU A 269 -15.49 1.19 1.51
C GLU A 269 -15.07 0.79 2.93
N TYR A 270 -14.52 -0.41 3.12
CA TYR A 270 -14.04 -0.84 4.44
C TYR A 270 -12.88 -0.03 4.98
N LEU A 271 -12.03 0.51 4.10
CA LEU A 271 -10.95 1.40 4.49
C LEU A 271 -11.52 2.72 5.01
N HIS A 272 -12.47 3.33 4.28
CA HIS A 272 -13.15 4.55 4.71
C HIS A 272 -13.95 4.35 6.00
N GLU A 273 -14.68 3.24 6.12
CA GLU A 273 -15.42 2.87 7.33
C GLU A 273 -14.49 2.82 8.55
N ALA A 274 -13.37 2.10 8.46
CA ALA A 274 -12.42 2.03 9.57
C ALA A 274 -11.71 3.34 9.84
N LEU A 275 -11.38 4.13 8.82
CA LEU A 275 -10.76 5.43 9.02
C LEU A 275 -11.69 6.35 9.83
N ASN A 276 -12.98 6.37 9.48
CA ASN A 276 -14.00 7.12 10.20
C ASN A 276 -14.19 6.62 11.64
N GLU A 277 -14.24 5.30 11.84
CA GLU A 277 -14.38 4.69 13.16
C GLU A 277 -13.20 5.00 14.08
N ILE A 278 -11.96 4.94 13.56
CA ILE A 278 -10.76 5.16 14.37
C ILE A 278 -10.58 6.65 14.71
N LEU A 279 -10.86 7.55 13.78
CA LEU A 279 -10.69 9.00 13.97
C LEU A 279 -11.87 9.65 14.71
N GLY A 280 -13.08 9.10 14.57
CA GLY A 280 -14.32 9.75 14.96
C GLY A 280 -14.78 10.81 13.96
N GLU A 281 -16.10 11.02 13.85
CA GLU A 281 -16.71 11.88 12.83
C GLU A 281 -16.14 13.30 12.81
N ASP A 282 -15.89 13.89 13.98
CA ASP A 282 -15.38 15.25 14.14
C ASP A 282 -14.00 15.46 13.46
N VAL A 283 -13.14 14.44 13.53
CA VAL A 283 -11.79 14.48 12.97
C VAL A 283 -11.80 13.99 11.53
N ALA A 284 -12.53 12.91 11.26
CA ALA A 284 -12.57 12.23 9.97
C ALA A 284 -13.02 13.16 8.82
N GLN A 285 -13.97 14.07 9.07
CA GLN A 285 -14.40 15.07 8.07
C GLN A 285 -13.26 15.98 7.56
N HIS A 286 -12.15 16.08 8.29
CA HIS A 286 -10.98 16.87 7.90
C HIS A 286 -9.91 16.04 7.17
N VAL A 287 -10.07 14.72 7.07
CA VAL A 287 -9.12 13.81 6.43
C VAL A 287 -9.70 13.34 5.10
N ILE A 288 -8.99 13.60 4.00
CA ILE A 288 -9.43 13.27 2.65
C ILE A 288 -8.45 12.30 2.03
N LEU A 289 -8.94 11.13 1.62
CA LEU A 289 -8.18 10.21 0.78
C LEU A 289 -8.43 10.57 -0.68
N LYS A 290 -7.41 11.09 -1.36
CA LYS A 290 -7.52 11.56 -2.75
C LYS A 290 -6.76 10.60 -3.67
N VAL A 291 -7.43 10.08 -4.70
CA VAL A 291 -6.77 9.25 -5.71
C VAL A 291 -5.81 10.12 -6.51
N THR A 292 -4.59 9.62 -6.71
CA THR A 292 -3.56 10.22 -7.55
C THR A 292 -3.15 9.19 -8.60
N GLU A 293 -3.04 9.64 -9.85
CA GLU A 293 -2.62 8.82 -10.98
C GLU A 293 -1.22 9.27 -11.44
N ASP A 294 -0.38 8.31 -11.79
CA ASP A 294 0.97 8.53 -12.33
C ASP A 294 1.92 9.30 -11.39
N GLY A 295 1.94 8.92 -10.11
CA GLY A 295 2.88 9.47 -9.13
C GLY A 295 4.35 9.18 -9.49
N SER A 296 4.63 8.02 -10.06
CA SER A 296 5.99 7.62 -10.43
C SER A 296 6.53 8.37 -11.66
N GLY A 297 5.69 8.69 -12.65
CA GLY A 297 6.06 9.48 -13.83
C GLY A 297 6.05 10.98 -13.55
N ILE A 298 4.87 11.58 -13.42
CA ILE A 298 4.70 13.03 -13.25
C ILE A 298 5.33 13.51 -11.95
N GLY A 299 5.15 12.77 -10.85
CA GLY A 299 5.76 13.14 -9.56
C GLY A 299 7.29 13.13 -9.61
N GLY A 300 7.89 12.18 -10.33
CA GLY A 300 9.33 12.16 -10.59
C GLY A 300 9.80 13.39 -11.38
N ALA A 301 9.06 13.77 -12.42
CA ALA A 301 9.35 14.97 -13.22
C ALA A 301 9.23 16.26 -12.42
N LEU A 302 8.20 16.38 -11.56
CA LEU A 302 8.02 17.53 -10.66
C LEU A 302 9.19 17.68 -9.68
N LEU A 303 9.68 16.57 -9.12
CA LEU A 303 10.84 16.58 -8.24
C LEU A 303 12.12 16.96 -8.97
N ALA A 304 12.31 16.47 -10.20
CA ALA A 304 13.43 16.89 -11.05
C ALA A 304 13.39 18.41 -11.33
N ALA A 305 12.21 18.96 -11.60
CA ALA A 305 12.02 20.39 -11.84
C ALA A 305 12.31 21.22 -10.58
N ALA A 306 11.82 20.79 -9.40
CA ALA A 306 12.06 21.46 -8.12
C ALA A 306 13.53 21.43 -7.68
N TYR A 307 14.26 20.35 -7.97
CA TYR A 307 15.69 20.27 -7.71
C TYR A 307 16.49 21.20 -8.65
N SER A 308 16.08 21.27 -9.91
CA SER A 308 16.73 22.12 -10.91
C SER A 308 16.58 23.60 -10.59
N SER A 309 15.42 24.05 -10.08
CA SER A 309 15.20 25.47 -9.72
C SER A 309 16.06 25.91 -8.53
N GLY A 310 16.30 25.03 -7.54
CA GLY A 310 17.17 25.34 -6.39
C GLY A 310 18.66 25.52 -6.74
N SER A 311 19.09 25.04 -7.91
CA SER A 311 20.46 25.23 -8.42
C SER A 311 20.65 26.57 -9.15
N VAL A 312 19.56 27.21 -9.59
CA VAL A 312 19.61 28.49 -10.32
C VAL A 312 19.77 29.67 -9.36
N ASP A 313 19.23 29.58 -8.13
CA ASP A 313 19.36 30.63 -7.11
C ASP A 313 20.69 30.61 -6.34
N ASN A 314 21.52 29.56 -6.52
CA ASN A 314 22.85 29.46 -5.90
C ASN A 314 24.00 29.90 -6.83
N VAL A 315 23.71 30.48 -8.00
CA VAL A 315 24.73 31.17 -8.81
C VAL A 315 24.86 32.62 -8.34
N GLN A 316 25.25 32.80 -7.08
CA GLN A 316 26.01 33.96 -6.62
C GLN A 316 26.65 33.66 -5.26
N SER A 317 27.94 33.99 -5.18
CA SER A 317 28.86 34.00 -4.03
C SER A 317 29.57 32.69 -3.61
N LEU A 318 30.76 32.57 -4.22
CA LEU A 318 32.02 31.89 -3.86
C LEU A 318 32.15 30.39 -4.16
#